data_AF-A0A6P8B8D5-F1
#
_entry.id   AF-A0A6P8B8D5-F1
#
_cell.length_a   1.000
_cell.length_b   1.000
_cell.length_c   1.000
_cell.angle_alpha   90.00
_cell.angle_beta   90.00
_cell.angle_gamma   90.00
#
_symmetry.space_group_name_H-M   'P 1'
#
loop_
_entity.id
_entity.type
_entity.pdbx_description
1 polymer ?
#
loop_
_entity_poly.entity_id
_entity_poly.type
_entity_poly.pdbx_seq_one_letter_code
_entity_poly.pdbx_strand_id
1 'polypeptide(L)'
;MVLDVTDFITERGGNPEKIRESQRRRHAPVEVVDEIITMWDDHRRTQYAATQMNAQINDVQKKIGAKKKAKEDASEFLQEKIALEKAKKELIDSAAEKQKLLDKKLTTIGNIVHDSVPVSDNEDNNEIIRTYCPEGLTVEKRECLSHHEVLTRLDGYDPDRGIKAVGHRGYFLRQWGVFLNQAIINFGLEFLSSKNFTPLQPPFFLLKDQMSKTAQLEQFDEELYKVVDGEADKYLIATSEQPISVYHANEWLLPQDLPLRYAGYSTCFRKEAGGHGRDVWGTFRVHQFEKVEQFCITEPEKSWEMFDEMIANSEEFYKALGLPYRIVAIVSGALNNAAAKKFDLEAWFPFQGEYKELVSCSNCTDYQSRSLEIRFGTKTQTSTKKEYVHCLNSTLTATSRTMCALLENYQTEDGFKVPEPLRKYLPGAPEFIPFTKELPKDIAAQAKALKEAKAANKTQKGAAGAAGAAKQKVADAAATATGAVSQVAEKLSETKV
;
A
#
# COMPACT_ATOMS: atom_id res chain seq x y z
N MET A 1 -3.65 1.68 -13.24
CA MET A 1 -4.78 1.44 -12.32
C MET A 1 -5.68 2.65 -12.33
N VAL A 2 -6.99 2.49 -12.58
CA VAL A 2 -7.93 3.61 -12.76
C VAL A 2 -9.37 3.20 -12.40
N LEU A 3 -10.19 4.17 -12.03
CA LEU A 3 -11.65 4.08 -12.10
C LEU A 3 -12.13 4.08 -13.56
N ASP A 4 -13.36 3.62 -13.82
CA ASP A 4 -13.94 3.71 -15.16
C ASP A 4 -14.29 5.17 -15.47
N VAL A 5 -13.93 5.65 -16.65
CA VAL A 5 -14.27 7.03 -17.06
C VAL A 5 -15.78 7.26 -17.05
N THR A 6 -16.59 6.23 -17.27
CA THR A 6 -18.05 6.32 -17.20
C THR A 6 -18.56 6.59 -15.79
N ASP A 7 -17.80 6.24 -14.74
CA ASP A 7 -18.17 6.51 -13.34
C ASP A 7 -18.18 8.03 -13.05
N PHE A 8 -17.47 8.83 -13.85
CA PHE A 8 -17.44 10.30 -13.76
C PHE A 8 -18.63 10.97 -14.48
N ILE A 9 -19.35 10.26 -15.34
CA ILE A 9 -20.31 10.85 -16.27
C ILE A 9 -21.75 10.46 -15.88
N THR A 10 -22.50 11.42 -15.34
CA THR A 10 -23.90 11.23 -14.90
C THR A 10 -24.79 10.69 -16.01
N GLU A 11 -24.65 11.20 -17.25
CA GLU A 11 -25.43 10.74 -18.42
C GLU A 11 -25.15 9.28 -18.81
N ARG A 12 -24.04 8.71 -18.33
CA ARG A 12 -23.64 7.31 -18.54
C ARG A 12 -23.92 6.43 -17.31
N GLY A 13 -24.66 6.93 -16.33
CA GLY A 13 -24.98 6.23 -15.09
C GLY A 13 -23.90 6.32 -14.01
N GLY A 14 -22.89 7.17 -14.20
CA GLY A 14 -21.86 7.45 -13.21
C GLY A 14 -22.35 8.34 -12.06
N ASN A 15 -21.53 8.42 -11.00
CA ASN A 15 -21.77 9.28 -9.84
C ASN A 15 -20.48 10.07 -9.51
N PRO A 16 -20.22 11.19 -10.21
CA PRO A 16 -19.03 11.99 -9.96
C PRO A 16 -18.97 12.57 -8.55
N GLU A 17 -20.11 12.80 -7.89
CA GLU A 17 -20.10 13.32 -6.52
C GLU A 17 -19.55 12.30 -5.52
N LYS A 18 -19.80 11.01 -5.74
CA LYS A 18 -19.17 9.94 -4.95
C LYS A 18 -17.64 9.96 -5.11
N ILE A 19 -17.15 10.27 -6.31
CA ILE A 19 -15.71 10.39 -6.58
C ILE A 19 -15.15 11.65 -5.91
N ARG A 20 -15.85 12.80 -6.00
CA ARG A 20 -15.47 14.03 -5.29
C ARG A 20 -15.38 13.82 -3.79
N GLU A 21 -16.36 13.15 -3.20
CA GLU A 21 -16.35 12.83 -1.78
C GLU A 21 -15.19 11.90 -1.41
N SER A 22 -14.91 10.88 -2.21
CA SER A 22 -13.74 10.02 -2.02
C SER A 22 -12.42 10.82 -2.08
N GLN A 23 -12.28 11.77 -3.00
CA GLN A 23 -11.12 12.66 -3.08
C GLN A 23 -11.00 13.54 -1.82
N ARG A 24 -12.10 14.13 -1.34
CA ARG A 24 -12.11 14.91 -0.08
C ARG A 24 -11.62 14.07 1.09
N ARG A 25 -12.13 12.83 1.23
CA ARG A 25 -11.71 11.89 2.28
C ARG A 25 -10.24 11.53 2.17
N ARG A 26 -9.70 11.37 0.96
CA ARG A 26 -8.27 11.13 0.71
C ARG A 26 -7.38 12.36 0.90
N HIS A 27 -7.94 13.53 1.26
CA HIS A 27 -7.20 14.80 1.29
C HIS A 27 -6.54 15.15 -0.05
N ALA A 28 -7.15 14.67 -1.15
CA ALA A 28 -6.64 14.83 -2.50
C ALA A 28 -7.42 15.93 -3.26
N PRO A 29 -6.83 16.52 -4.32
CA PRO A 29 -7.49 17.53 -5.15
C PRO A 29 -8.84 17.05 -5.70
N VAL A 30 -9.90 17.82 -5.45
CA VAL A 30 -11.28 17.49 -5.84
C VAL A 30 -11.58 17.96 -7.26
N GLU A 31 -11.00 19.10 -7.63
CA GLU A 31 -11.07 19.76 -8.93
C GLU A 31 -10.65 18.84 -10.09
N VAL A 32 -9.79 17.86 -9.82
CA VAL A 32 -9.36 16.87 -10.81
C VAL A 32 -10.54 16.07 -11.37
N VAL A 33 -11.61 15.87 -10.60
CA VAL A 33 -12.83 15.20 -11.08
C VAL A 33 -13.49 16.01 -12.20
N ASP A 34 -13.59 17.33 -12.04
CA ASP A 34 -14.20 18.22 -13.02
C ASP A 34 -13.30 18.42 -14.25
N GLU A 35 -11.98 18.43 -14.05
CA GLU A 35 -11.01 18.41 -15.14
C GLU A 35 -11.18 17.16 -16.01
N ILE A 36 -11.31 15.97 -15.41
CA ILE A 36 -11.52 14.70 -16.13
C ILE A 36 -12.83 14.73 -16.92
N ILE A 37 -13.92 15.23 -16.33
CA ILE A 37 -15.22 15.37 -17.03
C ILE A 37 -15.06 16.29 -18.25
N THR A 38 -14.36 17.41 -18.09
CA THR A 38 -14.10 18.37 -19.18
C THR A 38 -13.25 17.75 -20.29
N MET A 39 -12.18 17.05 -19.92
CA MET A 39 -11.31 16.34 -20.87
C MET A 39 -12.07 15.23 -21.62
N TRP A 40 -12.96 14.52 -20.95
CA TRP A 40 -13.82 13.52 -21.56
C TRP A 40 -14.78 14.12 -22.60
N ASP A 41 -15.45 15.24 -22.28
CA ASP A 41 -16.36 15.89 -23.23
C ASP A 41 -15.61 16.45 -24.45
N ASP A 42 -14.44 17.05 -24.24
CA ASP A 42 -13.60 17.55 -25.33
C ASP A 42 -13.12 16.42 -26.26
N HIS A 43 -12.64 15.31 -25.68
CA HIS A 43 -12.32 14.10 -26.43
C HIS A 43 -13.53 13.60 -27.22
N ARG A 44 -14.68 13.42 -26.57
CA ARG A 44 -15.91 12.91 -27.18
C ARG A 44 -16.38 13.79 -28.34
N ARG A 45 -16.39 15.11 -28.17
CA ARG A 45 -16.77 16.08 -29.22
C ARG A 45 -15.83 16.01 -30.42
N THR A 46 -14.53 15.89 -30.16
CA THR A 46 -13.51 15.77 -31.22
C THR A 46 -13.70 14.47 -32.01
N GLN A 47 -13.91 13.36 -31.32
CA GLN A 47 -14.17 12.06 -31.93
C GLN A 47 -15.49 12.04 -32.73
N TYR A 48 -16.53 12.70 -32.21
CA TYR A 48 -17.80 12.84 -32.91
C TYR A 48 -17.65 13.69 -34.18
N ALA A 49 -16.91 14.80 -34.12
CA ALA A 49 -16.61 15.62 -35.30
C ALA A 49 -15.88 14.82 -36.39
N ALA A 50 -14.90 13.99 -36.02
CA ALA A 50 -14.24 13.08 -36.95
C ALA A 50 -15.22 12.09 -37.60
N THR A 51 -16.20 11.61 -36.83
CA THR A 51 -17.24 10.69 -37.34
C THR A 51 -18.18 11.39 -38.31
N GLN A 52 -18.55 12.65 -38.05
CA GLN A 52 -19.41 13.45 -38.95
C GLN A 52 -18.76 13.73 -40.30
N MET A 53 -17.42 13.82 -40.36
CA MET A 53 -16.69 13.94 -41.64
C MET A 53 -16.96 12.77 -42.59
N ASN A 54 -17.31 11.57 -42.09
CA ASN A 54 -17.67 10.44 -42.95
C ASN A 54 -18.92 10.72 -43.80
N ALA A 55 -19.91 11.42 -43.25
CA ALA A 55 -21.12 11.76 -43.99
C ALA A 55 -20.80 12.71 -45.16
N GLN A 56 -19.94 13.70 -44.91
CA GLN A 56 -19.47 14.66 -45.93
C GLN A 56 -18.63 13.96 -47.01
N ILE A 57 -17.67 13.12 -46.61
CA ILE A 57 -16.85 12.33 -47.54
C ILE A 57 -17.73 11.44 -48.42
N ASN A 58 -18.73 10.77 -47.82
CA ASN A 58 -19.66 9.90 -48.56
C ASN A 58 -20.53 10.69 -49.54
N ASP A 59 -20.96 11.90 -49.19
CA ASP A 59 -21.72 12.78 -50.09
C ASP A 59 -20.87 13.23 -51.29
N VAL A 60 -19.65 13.71 -51.03
CA VAL A 60 -18.69 14.08 -52.09
C VAL A 60 -18.35 12.86 -52.97
N GLN A 61 -18.19 11.68 -52.37
CA GLN A 61 -17.94 10.43 -53.11
C GLN A 61 -19.09 10.10 -54.08
N LYS A 62 -20.35 10.34 -53.69
CA LYS A 62 -21.51 10.18 -54.58
C LYS A 62 -21.49 11.18 -55.73
N LYS A 63 -21.15 12.45 -55.46
CA LYS A 63 -21.01 13.51 -56.49
C LYS A 63 -19.91 13.16 -57.50
N ILE A 64 -18.76 12.67 -57.03
CA ILE A 64 -17.67 12.17 -57.89
C ILE A 64 -18.17 11.03 -58.78
N GLY A 65 -18.91 10.07 -58.22
CA GLY A 65 -19.47 8.95 -58.98
C GLY A 65 -20.44 9.41 -60.07
N ALA A 66 -21.31 10.37 -59.76
CA ALA A 66 -22.25 10.95 -60.73
C ALA A 66 -21.52 11.68 -61.88
N LYS A 67 -20.55 12.55 -61.57
CA LYS A 67 -19.73 13.26 -62.57
C LYS A 67 -18.96 12.30 -63.49
N LYS A 68 -18.30 11.29 -62.91
CA LYS A 68 -17.58 10.27 -63.70
C LYS A 68 -18.51 9.47 -64.61
N LYS A 69 -19.72 9.13 -64.15
CA LYS A 69 -20.73 8.45 -64.97
C LYS A 69 -21.22 9.33 -66.13
N ALA A 70 -21.32 10.63 -65.91
CA ALA A 70 -21.65 11.63 -66.93
C ALA A 70 -20.46 12.01 -67.85
N LYS A 71 -19.26 11.44 -67.62
CA LYS A 71 -18.01 11.81 -68.32
C LYS A 71 -17.62 13.29 -68.16
N GLU A 72 -18.01 13.90 -67.04
CA GLU A 72 -17.67 15.27 -66.69
C GLU A 72 -16.43 15.33 -65.77
N ASP A 73 -15.76 16.48 -65.73
CA ASP A 73 -14.65 16.70 -64.81
C ASP A 73 -15.13 16.68 -63.34
N ALA A 74 -14.37 15.96 -62.51
CA ALA A 74 -14.62 15.78 -61.08
C ALA A 74 -13.43 16.25 -60.23
N SER A 75 -12.47 16.98 -60.82
CA SER A 75 -11.23 17.42 -60.17
C SER A 75 -11.49 18.24 -58.90
N GLU A 76 -12.49 19.12 -58.91
CA GLU A 76 -12.89 19.92 -57.75
C GLU A 76 -13.39 19.04 -56.58
N PHE A 77 -14.31 18.11 -56.84
CA PHE A 77 -14.80 17.17 -55.83
C PHE A 77 -13.72 16.21 -55.34
N LEU A 78 -12.76 15.84 -56.19
CA LEU A 78 -11.60 15.06 -55.78
C LEU A 78 -10.71 15.84 -54.80
N GLN A 79 -10.47 17.13 -55.06
CA GLN A 79 -9.73 18.00 -54.14
C GLN A 79 -10.49 18.21 -52.83
N GLU A 80 -11.80 18.43 -52.88
CA GLU A 80 -12.68 18.54 -51.70
C GLU A 80 -12.60 17.27 -50.85
N LYS A 81 -12.69 16.09 -51.49
CA LYS A 81 -12.54 14.80 -50.79
C LYS A 81 -11.19 14.69 -50.09
N ILE A 82 -10.09 15.02 -50.77
CA ILE A 82 -8.74 14.96 -50.20
C ILE A 82 -8.63 15.90 -48.98
N ALA A 83 -9.20 17.09 -49.07
CA ALA A 83 -9.23 18.04 -47.96
C ALA A 83 -10.04 17.50 -46.76
N LEU A 84 -11.21 16.91 -46.99
CA LEU A 84 -12.03 16.29 -45.96
C LEU A 84 -11.35 15.08 -45.31
N GLU A 85 -10.68 14.23 -46.10
CA GLU A 85 -9.91 13.10 -45.59
C GLU A 85 -8.74 13.55 -44.72
N LYS A 86 -8.06 14.65 -45.11
CA LYS A 86 -7.00 15.27 -44.29
C LYS A 86 -7.56 15.83 -42.98
N ALA A 87 -8.62 16.62 -43.02
CA ALA A 87 -9.25 17.20 -41.83
C ALA A 87 -9.77 16.12 -40.87
N LYS A 88 -10.36 15.03 -41.42
CA LYS A 88 -10.77 13.87 -40.63
C LYS A 88 -9.58 13.22 -39.92
N LYS A 89 -8.45 13.05 -40.63
CA LYS A 89 -7.23 12.47 -40.03
C LYS A 89 -6.71 13.33 -38.88
N GLU A 90 -6.64 14.65 -39.07
CA GLU A 90 -6.21 15.59 -38.02
C GLU A 90 -7.12 15.50 -36.77
N LEU A 91 -8.44 15.38 -36.95
CA LEU A 91 -9.37 15.18 -35.83
C LEU A 91 -9.19 13.82 -35.13
N ILE A 92 -8.90 12.74 -35.87
CA ILE A 92 -8.62 11.42 -35.30
C ILE A 92 -7.33 11.47 -34.47
N ASP A 93 -6.26 12.06 -35.02
CA ASP A 93 -4.98 12.19 -34.33
C ASP A 93 -5.13 13.06 -33.06
N SER A 94 -5.91 14.15 -33.14
CA SER A 94 -6.24 15.00 -31.99
C SER A 94 -7.06 14.25 -30.93
N ALA A 95 -8.07 13.48 -31.33
CA ALA A 95 -8.87 12.69 -30.39
C ALA A 95 -8.00 11.63 -29.70
N ALA A 96 -7.11 10.95 -30.44
CA ALA A 96 -6.19 9.98 -29.86
C ALA A 96 -5.26 10.60 -28.81
N GLU A 97 -4.75 11.82 -29.05
CA GLU A 97 -3.91 12.51 -28.07
C GLU A 97 -4.72 12.95 -26.83
N LYS A 98 -5.93 13.47 -27.02
CA LYS A 98 -6.85 13.82 -25.92
C LYS A 98 -7.18 12.58 -25.06
N GLN A 99 -7.40 11.43 -25.68
CA GLN A 99 -7.64 10.18 -24.96
C GLN A 99 -6.43 9.78 -24.10
N LYS A 100 -5.19 9.86 -24.63
CA LYS A 100 -3.99 9.57 -23.82
C LYS A 100 -3.84 10.49 -22.63
N LEU A 101 -4.11 11.78 -22.81
CA LEU A 101 -4.07 12.76 -21.71
C LEU A 101 -5.13 12.46 -20.65
N LEU A 102 -6.34 12.10 -21.09
CA LEU A 102 -7.43 11.67 -20.21
C LEU A 102 -7.04 10.41 -19.43
N ASP A 103 -6.51 9.39 -20.10
CA ASP A 103 -6.06 8.14 -19.47
C ASP A 103 -4.98 8.40 -18.42
N LYS A 104 -4.02 9.28 -18.72
CA LYS A 104 -2.98 9.69 -17.77
C LYS A 104 -3.56 10.45 -16.57
N LYS A 105 -4.60 11.27 -16.77
CA LYS A 105 -5.25 12.00 -15.68
C LYS A 105 -6.07 11.06 -14.80
N LEU A 106 -6.72 10.05 -15.38
CA LEU A 106 -7.46 9.04 -14.63
C LEU A 106 -6.57 8.26 -13.66
N THR A 107 -5.27 8.06 -13.95
CA THR A 107 -4.37 7.33 -13.02
C THR A 107 -4.04 8.09 -11.74
N THR A 108 -4.40 9.38 -11.65
CA THR A 108 -4.18 10.18 -10.44
C THR A 108 -5.35 10.11 -9.46
N ILE A 109 -6.48 9.50 -9.83
CA ILE A 109 -7.64 9.36 -8.97
C ILE A 109 -7.56 8.03 -8.22
N GLY A 110 -7.57 8.10 -6.89
CA GLY A 110 -7.63 6.92 -6.05
C GLY A 110 -8.97 6.18 -6.16
N ASN A 111 -8.95 4.90 -5.79
CA ASN A 111 -10.13 4.06 -5.66
C ASN A 111 -11.11 4.68 -4.65
N ILE A 112 -12.38 4.28 -4.74
CA ILE A 112 -13.43 4.77 -3.86
C ILE A 112 -13.19 4.26 -2.44
N VAL A 113 -13.03 5.20 -1.50
CA VAL A 113 -12.85 4.89 -0.09
C VAL A 113 -14.13 4.28 0.49
N HIS A 114 -14.03 3.13 1.14
CA HIS A 114 -15.15 2.46 1.80
C HIS A 114 -15.70 3.31 2.96
N ASP A 115 -17.01 3.29 3.20
CA ASP A 115 -17.67 4.17 4.19
C ASP A 115 -17.18 3.94 5.63
N SER A 116 -16.72 2.73 5.94
CA SER A 116 -16.17 2.40 7.26
C SER A 116 -14.73 2.89 7.53
N VAL A 117 -14.09 3.57 6.57
CA VAL A 117 -12.69 4.03 6.73
C VAL A 117 -12.67 5.32 7.55
N PRO A 118 -11.85 5.41 8.61
CA PRO A 118 -11.72 6.62 9.41
C PRO A 118 -11.16 7.76 8.55
N VAL A 119 -11.78 8.94 8.63
CA VAL A 119 -11.41 10.08 7.79
C VAL A 119 -10.41 10.98 8.51
N SER A 120 -9.15 10.91 8.09
CA SER A 120 -8.06 11.75 8.60
C SER A 120 -6.84 11.71 7.67
N ASP A 121 -5.98 12.71 7.80
CA ASP A 121 -4.65 12.79 7.18
C ASP A 121 -3.52 12.51 8.20
N ASN A 122 -3.87 12.07 9.41
CA ASN A 122 -2.90 11.74 10.45
C ASN A 122 -3.09 10.28 10.90
N GLU A 123 -2.05 9.46 10.72
CA GLU A 123 -2.02 8.05 11.15
C GLU A 123 -2.13 7.86 12.67
N ASP A 124 -1.87 8.89 13.48
CA ASP A 124 -2.17 8.84 14.93
C ASP A 124 -3.67 8.63 15.20
N ASN A 125 -4.54 8.95 14.22
CA ASN A 125 -5.98 8.74 14.27
C ASN A 125 -6.42 7.39 13.67
N ASN A 126 -5.48 6.48 13.37
CA ASN A 126 -5.82 5.11 12.99
C ASN A 126 -6.68 4.46 14.09
N GLU A 127 -7.79 3.84 13.70
CA GLU A 127 -8.73 3.26 14.65
C GLU A 127 -8.25 1.87 15.09
N ILE A 128 -8.19 1.61 16.40
CA ILE A 128 -7.87 0.27 16.93
C ILE A 128 -9.12 -0.59 16.84
N ILE A 129 -9.08 -1.60 15.98
CA ILE A 129 -10.21 -2.50 15.71
C ILE A 129 -10.22 -3.67 16.68
N ARG A 130 -9.06 -4.28 16.92
CA ARG A 130 -8.88 -5.45 17.81
C ARG A 130 -7.50 -5.44 18.44
N THR A 131 -7.37 -6.05 19.61
CA THR A 131 -6.07 -6.30 20.27
C THR A 131 -5.98 -7.75 20.71
N TYR A 132 -4.79 -8.34 20.63
CA TYR A 132 -4.50 -9.69 21.08
C TYR A 132 -3.21 -9.71 21.90
N CYS A 133 -3.24 -10.45 23.01
CA CYS A 133 -2.07 -10.77 23.81
C CYS A 133 -2.18 -12.23 24.28
N PRO A 134 -1.12 -13.05 24.14
CA PRO A 134 -1.09 -14.39 24.71
C PRO A 134 -1.33 -14.38 26.23
N GLU A 135 -1.98 -15.43 26.73
CA GLU A 135 -2.20 -15.61 28.17
C GLU A 135 -0.87 -15.63 28.93
N GLY A 136 -0.80 -14.91 30.06
CA GLY A 136 0.41 -14.81 30.88
C GLY A 136 1.49 -13.86 30.33
N LEU A 137 1.27 -13.23 29.18
CA LEU A 137 2.16 -12.19 28.67
C LEU A 137 1.59 -10.80 28.94
N THR A 138 2.45 -9.86 29.32
CA THR A 138 2.09 -8.44 29.46
C THR A 138 2.70 -7.63 28.30
N VAL A 139 1.89 -6.78 27.69
CA VAL A 139 2.30 -5.76 26.72
C VAL A 139 2.91 -4.59 27.49
N GLU A 140 4.21 -4.70 27.75
CA GLU A 140 4.99 -3.65 28.39
C GLU A 140 6.38 -3.56 27.80
N LYS A 141 6.99 -2.38 27.97
CA LYS A 141 8.38 -2.17 27.57
C LYS A 141 9.29 -2.89 28.56
N ARG A 142 10.23 -3.68 28.05
CA ARG A 142 11.17 -4.47 28.84
C ARG A 142 12.59 -3.95 28.66
N GLU A 143 13.37 -3.99 29.73
CA GLU A 143 14.82 -3.76 29.68
C GLU A 143 15.54 -5.01 29.15
N CYS A 144 15.33 -5.30 27.87
CA CYS A 144 15.88 -6.44 27.15
C CYS A 144 16.80 -5.98 26.00
N LEU A 145 17.31 -6.90 25.19
CA LEU A 145 18.07 -6.55 23.98
C LEU A 145 17.11 -6.21 22.83
N SER A 146 17.54 -5.31 21.96
CA SER A 146 16.85 -5.05 20.69
C SER A 146 17.00 -6.24 19.73
N HIS A 147 16.13 -6.35 18.73
CA HIS A 147 16.21 -7.43 17.74
C HIS A 147 17.59 -7.57 17.07
N HIS A 148 18.29 -6.46 16.80
CA HIS A 148 19.58 -6.49 16.12
C HIS A 148 20.72 -6.95 17.06
N GLU A 149 20.63 -6.64 18.35
CA GLU A 149 21.54 -7.16 19.37
C GLU A 149 21.35 -8.66 19.55
N VAL A 150 20.10 -9.13 19.66
CA VAL A 150 19.79 -10.58 19.74
C VAL A 150 20.32 -11.31 18.51
N LEU A 151 20.02 -10.82 17.30
CA LEU A 151 20.47 -11.46 16.06
C LEU A 151 22.00 -11.47 15.93
N THR A 152 22.69 -10.43 16.43
CA THR A 152 24.17 -10.39 16.50
C THR A 152 24.69 -11.48 17.44
N ARG A 153 24.15 -11.58 18.65
CA ARG A 153 24.60 -12.57 19.66
C ARG A 153 24.34 -14.01 19.22
N LEU A 154 23.35 -14.25 18.36
CA LEU A 154 23.07 -15.56 17.75
C LEU A 154 23.98 -15.89 16.55
N ASP A 155 24.93 -15.02 16.19
CA ASP A 155 25.69 -15.10 14.92
C ASP A 155 24.76 -15.22 13.69
N GLY A 156 23.59 -14.57 13.78
CA GLY A 156 22.49 -14.72 12.83
C GLY A 156 22.55 -13.79 11.62
N TYR A 157 23.32 -12.70 11.68
CA TYR A 157 23.50 -11.80 10.56
C TYR A 157 24.82 -11.01 10.64
N ASP A 158 25.19 -10.39 9.52
CA ASP A 158 26.39 -9.58 9.35
C ASP A 158 26.07 -8.26 8.60
N PRO A 159 25.81 -7.17 9.33
CA PRO A 159 25.53 -5.87 8.72
C PRO A 159 26.79 -5.21 8.17
N ASP A 160 27.96 -5.38 8.80
CA ASP A 160 29.18 -4.68 8.38
C ASP A 160 29.65 -5.16 7.00
N ARG A 161 29.67 -6.49 6.80
CA ARG A 161 30.01 -7.07 5.49
C ARG A 161 28.91 -6.80 4.46
N GLY A 162 27.65 -6.72 4.90
CA GLY A 162 26.52 -6.36 4.05
C GLY A 162 26.62 -4.93 3.53
N ILE A 163 26.86 -3.96 4.41
CA ILE A 163 27.04 -2.55 4.06
C ILE A 163 28.23 -2.39 3.12
N LYS A 164 29.33 -3.09 3.38
CA LYS A 164 30.49 -3.09 2.47
C LYS A 164 30.15 -3.62 1.08
N ALA A 165 29.24 -4.58 0.97
CA ALA A 165 28.91 -5.24 -0.30
C ALA A 165 27.90 -4.45 -1.15
N VAL A 166 26.84 -3.91 -0.54
CA VAL A 166 25.70 -3.32 -1.27
C VAL A 166 25.32 -1.91 -0.82
N GLY A 167 26.06 -1.33 0.14
CA GLY A 167 25.79 -0.01 0.70
C GLY A 167 24.80 -0.03 1.88
N HIS A 168 24.27 1.14 2.22
CA HIS A 168 23.37 1.35 3.35
C HIS A 168 22.25 0.29 3.43
N ARG A 169 21.92 -0.16 4.66
CA ARG A 169 20.96 -1.25 4.95
C ARG A 169 21.32 -2.63 4.37
N GLY A 170 22.50 -2.81 3.78
CA GLY A 170 23.00 -4.11 3.35
C GLY A 170 23.25 -5.05 4.52
N TYR A 171 22.91 -6.33 4.36
CA TYR A 171 23.14 -7.37 5.37
C TYR A 171 23.36 -8.74 4.72
N PHE A 172 24.04 -9.63 5.43
CA PHE A 172 24.00 -11.07 5.17
C PHE A 172 23.28 -11.77 6.33
N LEU A 173 22.35 -12.70 6.05
CA LEU A 173 21.92 -13.67 7.06
C LEU A 173 22.96 -14.78 7.17
N ARG A 174 23.17 -15.29 8.38
CA ARG A 174 24.12 -16.38 8.67
C ARG A 174 23.55 -17.34 9.70
N GLN A 175 24.04 -18.58 9.72
CA GLN A 175 23.68 -19.59 10.73
C GLN A 175 22.17 -19.64 10.99
N TRP A 176 21.76 -19.40 12.24
CA TRP A 176 20.37 -19.41 12.68
C TRP A 176 19.51 -18.34 12.02
N GLY A 177 20.06 -17.20 11.59
CA GLY A 177 19.28 -16.21 10.84
C GLY A 177 18.81 -16.73 9.49
N VAL A 178 19.62 -17.56 8.81
CA VAL A 178 19.20 -18.23 7.56
C VAL A 178 18.09 -19.25 7.85
N PHE A 179 18.30 -20.11 8.85
CA PHE A 179 17.32 -21.15 9.19
C PHE A 179 16.00 -20.58 9.71
N LEU A 180 16.03 -19.52 10.52
CA LEU A 180 14.82 -18.82 10.97
C LEU A 180 14.07 -18.19 9.80
N ASN A 181 14.76 -17.55 8.85
CA ASN A 181 14.13 -17.00 7.65
C ASN A 181 13.41 -18.10 6.86
N GLN A 182 14.09 -19.21 6.59
CA GLN A 182 13.52 -20.37 5.90
C GLN A 182 12.36 -21.01 6.68
N ALA A 183 12.46 -21.09 8.01
CA ALA A 183 11.40 -21.63 8.86
C ALA A 183 10.13 -20.77 8.80
N ILE A 184 10.27 -19.44 8.82
CA ILE A 184 9.12 -18.53 8.71
C ILE A 184 8.46 -18.63 7.32
N ILE A 185 9.25 -18.73 6.25
CA ILE A 185 8.74 -18.93 4.88
C ILE A 185 7.94 -20.23 4.79
N ASN A 186 8.54 -21.35 5.21
CA ASN A 186 7.92 -22.66 5.09
C ASN A 186 6.68 -22.79 5.98
N PHE A 187 6.73 -22.25 7.20
CA PHE A 187 5.55 -22.20 8.07
C PHE A 187 4.43 -21.38 7.44
N GLY A 188 4.74 -20.22 6.84
CA GLY A 188 3.76 -19.40 6.15
C GLY A 188 3.11 -20.09 4.95
N LEU A 189 3.91 -20.75 4.12
CA LEU A 189 3.43 -21.50 2.96
C LEU A 189 2.59 -22.72 3.37
N GLU A 190 3.03 -23.50 4.36
CA GLU A 190 2.26 -24.63 4.89
C GLU A 190 0.92 -24.14 5.49
N PHE A 191 0.96 -23.06 6.27
CA PHE A 191 -0.22 -22.47 6.91
C PHE A 191 -1.28 -22.10 5.87
N LEU A 192 -0.92 -21.35 4.83
CA LEU A 192 -1.87 -20.97 3.78
C LEU A 192 -2.30 -22.15 2.90
N SER A 193 -1.40 -23.10 2.64
CA SER A 193 -1.76 -24.33 1.91
C SER A 193 -2.83 -25.14 2.64
N SER A 194 -2.75 -25.22 3.97
CA SER A 194 -3.78 -25.86 4.80
C SER A 194 -5.15 -25.17 4.75
N LYS A 195 -5.18 -23.91 4.29
CA LYS A 195 -6.37 -23.08 4.06
C LYS A 195 -6.77 -23.01 2.58
N ASN A 196 -6.30 -23.96 1.76
CA ASN A 196 -6.60 -24.08 0.33
C ASN A 196 -6.10 -22.90 -0.53
N PHE A 197 -5.03 -22.22 -0.11
CA PHE A 197 -4.30 -21.31 -0.98
C PHE A 197 -3.33 -22.11 -1.87
N THR A 198 -3.18 -21.69 -3.12
CA THR A 198 -2.21 -22.26 -4.05
C THR A 198 -0.85 -21.60 -3.85
N PRO A 199 0.21 -22.33 -3.45
CA PRO A 199 1.56 -21.78 -3.39
C PRO A 199 2.03 -21.32 -4.76
N LEU A 200 2.51 -20.08 -4.85
CA LEU A 200 2.93 -19.47 -6.11
C LEU A 200 4.20 -18.65 -5.91
N GLN A 201 5.27 -19.01 -6.61
CA GLN A 201 6.49 -18.20 -6.67
C GLN A 201 6.51 -17.44 -8.01
N PRO A 202 6.29 -16.12 -8.02
CA PRO A 202 6.31 -15.34 -9.24
C PRO A 202 7.74 -14.96 -9.68
N PRO A 203 7.92 -14.45 -10.92
CA PRO A 203 9.15 -13.77 -11.33
C PRO A 203 9.43 -12.53 -10.46
N PHE A 204 10.71 -12.23 -10.22
CA PHE A 204 11.13 -11.13 -9.35
C PHE A 204 11.29 -9.78 -10.07
N PHE A 205 11.00 -9.74 -11.36
CA PHE A 205 10.92 -8.52 -12.14
C PHE A 205 9.76 -8.58 -13.14
N LEU A 206 9.22 -7.41 -13.47
CA LEU A 206 8.20 -7.25 -14.50
C LEU A 206 8.69 -6.30 -15.60
N LEU A 207 8.12 -6.48 -16.79
CA LEU A 207 8.23 -5.48 -17.85
C LEU A 207 7.58 -4.15 -17.38
N LYS A 208 8.12 -3.02 -17.81
CA LYS A 208 7.61 -1.68 -17.45
C LYS A 208 6.11 -1.48 -17.70
N ASP A 209 5.62 -1.99 -18.83
CA ASP A 209 4.21 -1.89 -19.24
C ASP A 209 3.27 -2.73 -18.35
N GLN A 210 3.77 -3.83 -17.79
CA GLN A 210 3.02 -4.64 -16.82
C GLN A 210 3.10 -4.03 -15.43
N MET A 211 4.28 -3.58 -15.02
CA MET A 211 4.47 -2.90 -13.73
C MET A 211 3.58 -1.66 -13.60
N SER A 212 3.43 -0.86 -14.67
CA SER A 212 2.59 0.35 -14.64
C SER A 212 1.09 0.07 -14.48
N LYS A 213 0.65 -1.17 -14.68
CA LYS A 213 -0.75 -1.58 -14.48
C LYS A 213 -1.04 -1.99 -13.04
N THR A 214 -0.02 -2.27 -12.23
CA THR A 214 -0.16 -2.74 -10.84
C THR A 214 0.52 -1.83 -9.81
N ALA A 215 1.40 -0.92 -10.23
CA ALA A 215 2.07 0.05 -9.38
C ALA A 215 1.65 1.49 -9.73
N GLN A 216 1.65 2.36 -8.73
CA GLN A 216 1.38 3.80 -8.86
C GLN A 216 2.64 4.52 -9.35
N LEU A 217 2.47 5.72 -9.91
CA LEU A 217 3.57 6.48 -10.52
C LEU A 217 4.66 6.80 -9.50
N GLU A 218 4.26 7.20 -8.30
CA GLU A 218 5.13 7.54 -7.18
C GLU A 218 6.05 6.36 -6.79
N GLN A 219 5.54 5.13 -6.92
CA GLN A 219 6.30 3.92 -6.60
C GLN A 219 7.49 3.68 -7.57
N PHE A 220 7.41 4.14 -8.83
CA PHE A 220 8.54 4.01 -9.77
C PHE A 220 9.76 4.80 -9.31
N ASP A 221 9.51 5.99 -8.77
CA ASP A 221 10.56 6.89 -8.32
C ASP A 221 11.08 6.46 -6.94
N GLU A 222 10.18 6.19 -5.99
CA GLU A 222 10.51 6.04 -4.57
C GLU A 222 10.76 4.59 -4.12
N GLU A 223 10.16 3.59 -4.77
CA GLU A 223 10.17 2.19 -4.28
C GLU A 223 10.90 1.23 -5.22
N LEU A 224 10.68 1.32 -6.53
CA LEU A 224 11.04 0.27 -7.49
C LEU A 224 12.46 0.43 -8.06
N TYR A 225 13.26 -0.64 -7.99
CA TYR A 225 14.55 -0.71 -8.69
C TYR A 225 14.34 -1.02 -10.17
N LYS A 226 15.02 -0.26 -11.04
CA LYS A 226 15.04 -0.49 -12.48
C LYS A 226 16.16 -1.48 -12.86
N VAL A 227 15.83 -2.44 -13.70
CA VAL A 227 16.77 -3.38 -14.32
C VAL A 227 17.02 -2.93 -15.77
N VAL A 228 18.29 -2.77 -16.12
CA VAL A 228 18.72 -2.33 -17.46
C VAL A 228 19.35 -3.51 -18.18
N ASP A 229 18.75 -3.92 -19.29
CA ASP A 229 19.08 -5.14 -20.04
C ASP A 229 19.16 -4.88 -21.57
N GLY A 230 19.53 -3.66 -21.96
CA GLY A 230 19.75 -3.25 -23.36
C GLY A 230 18.51 -3.09 -24.24
N GLU A 231 17.47 -3.91 -24.07
CA GLU A 231 16.32 -3.98 -25.00
C GLU A 231 15.03 -3.38 -24.42
N ALA A 232 14.72 -3.67 -23.17
CA ALA A 232 13.49 -3.23 -22.52
C ALA A 232 13.71 -2.94 -21.03
N ASP A 233 13.08 -1.86 -20.56
CA ASP A 233 13.03 -1.49 -19.16
C ASP A 233 12.25 -2.55 -18.36
N LYS A 234 12.90 -3.14 -17.34
CA LYS A 234 12.26 -4.04 -16.37
C LYS A 234 12.39 -3.43 -14.97
N TYR A 235 11.55 -3.85 -14.04
CA TYR A 235 11.57 -3.38 -12.66
C TYR A 235 11.52 -4.55 -11.70
N LEU A 236 12.38 -4.55 -10.68
CA LEU A 236 12.30 -5.50 -9.58
C LEU A 236 11.02 -5.25 -8.79
N ILE A 237 10.40 -6.32 -8.30
CA ILE A 237 9.13 -6.25 -7.59
C ILE A 237 9.35 -5.78 -6.13
N ALA A 238 8.44 -4.94 -5.64
CA ALA A 238 8.39 -4.53 -4.22
C ALA A 238 7.55 -5.49 -3.35
N THR A 239 6.83 -6.40 -3.99
CA THR A 239 5.93 -7.40 -3.39
C THR A 239 5.53 -8.44 -4.44
N SER A 240 5.26 -9.69 -4.03
CA SER A 240 4.69 -10.74 -4.91
C SER A 240 3.28 -10.40 -5.41
N GLU A 241 2.57 -9.48 -4.75
CA GLU A 241 1.29 -8.94 -5.21
C GLU A 241 1.36 -8.37 -6.63
N GLN A 242 2.44 -7.67 -6.99
CA GLN A 242 2.61 -7.04 -8.31
C GLN A 242 2.60 -8.06 -9.47
N PRO A 243 3.44 -9.11 -9.46
CA PRO A 243 3.41 -10.11 -10.53
C PRO A 243 2.21 -11.06 -10.42
N ILE A 244 1.66 -11.31 -9.22
CA ILE A 244 0.47 -12.17 -9.07
C ILE A 244 -0.79 -11.46 -9.58
N SER A 245 -0.92 -10.14 -9.41
CA SER A 245 -2.04 -9.39 -9.98
C SER A 245 -2.05 -9.49 -11.51
N VAL A 246 -0.87 -9.46 -12.14
CA VAL A 246 -0.69 -9.59 -13.60
C VAL A 246 -0.96 -11.02 -14.10
N TYR A 247 -0.95 -12.03 -13.23
CA TYR A 247 -1.01 -13.44 -13.60
C TYR A 247 -2.23 -13.80 -14.47
N HIS A 248 -3.38 -13.16 -14.22
CA HIS A 248 -4.64 -13.33 -14.97
C HIS A 248 -4.96 -12.16 -15.92
N ALA A 249 -3.96 -11.35 -16.30
CA ALA A 249 -4.19 -10.18 -17.13
C ALA A 249 -4.82 -10.56 -18.48
N ASN A 250 -5.86 -9.81 -18.87
CA ASN A 250 -6.68 -9.99 -20.07
C ASN A 250 -7.60 -11.22 -20.10
N GLU A 251 -7.74 -11.94 -18.99
CA GLU A 251 -8.61 -13.11 -18.90
C GLU A 251 -10.08 -12.77 -18.61
N TRP A 252 -10.95 -13.76 -18.82
CA TRP A 252 -12.35 -13.75 -18.40
C TRP A 252 -12.55 -14.88 -17.41
N LEU A 253 -12.80 -14.54 -16.14
CA LEU A 253 -13.01 -15.49 -15.07
C LEU A 253 -14.51 -15.74 -14.87
N LEU A 254 -14.88 -17.00 -14.70
CA LEU A 254 -16.27 -17.40 -14.49
C LEU A 254 -16.55 -17.57 -12.98
N PRO A 255 -17.81 -17.43 -12.53
CA PRO A 255 -18.15 -17.55 -11.11
C PRO A 255 -17.68 -18.87 -10.47
N GLN A 256 -17.74 -19.98 -11.20
CA GLN A 256 -17.31 -21.29 -10.68
C GLN A 256 -15.79 -21.42 -10.46
N ASP A 257 -14.98 -20.53 -11.03
CA ASP A 257 -13.53 -20.53 -10.87
C ASP A 257 -13.10 -19.69 -9.64
N LEU A 258 -14.03 -18.96 -9.03
CA LEU A 258 -13.78 -18.02 -7.93
C LEU A 258 -14.26 -18.59 -6.57
N PRO A 259 -13.58 -18.25 -5.46
CA PRO A 259 -12.41 -17.37 -5.38
C PRO A 259 -11.10 -18.09 -5.73
N LEU A 260 -10.21 -17.38 -6.43
CA LEU A 260 -8.82 -17.81 -6.60
C LEU A 260 -8.00 -17.29 -5.41
N ARG A 261 -7.21 -18.17 -4.79
CA ARG A 261 -6.41 -17.89 -3.59
C ARG A 261 -4.95 -18.28 -3.81
N TYR A 262 -4.04 -17.33 -3.72
CA TYR A 262 -2.60 -17.54 -3.93
C TYR A 262 -1.78 -17.24 -2.67
N ALA A 263 -0.92 -18.18 -2.30
CA ALA A 263 0.14 -18.01 -1.31
C ALA A 263 1.44 -17.62 -2.04
N GLY A 264 1.58 -16.32 -2.29
CA GLY A 264 2.66 -15.73 -3.06
C GLY A 264 3.97 -15.63 -2.28
N TYR A 265 5.01 -16.35 -2.68
CA TYR A 265 6.35 -16.25 -2.08
C TYR A 265 7.34 -15.55 -3.01
N SER A 266 7.97 -14.47 -2.56
CA SER A 266 9.06 -13.85 -3.31
C SER A 266 10.05 -13.09 -2.42
N THR A 267 11.23 -12.82 -2.98
CA THR A 267 12.07 -11.72 -2.51
C THR A 267 11.47 -10.40 -3.00
N CYS A 268 11.45 -9.40 -2.13
CA CYS A 268 10.93 -8.06 -2.35
C CYS A 268 12.09 -7.06 -2.34
N PHE A 269 12.09 -6.09 -3.26
CA PHE A 269 13.12 -5.07 -3.40
C PHE A 269 12.50 -3.68 -3.26
N ARG A 270 12.99 -2.88 -2.30
CA ARG A 270 12.50 -1.51 -2.05
C ARG A 270 13.65 -0.52 -1.89
N LYS A 271 13.62 0.58 -2.63
CA LYS A 271 14.61 1.66 -2.54
C LYS A 271 14.59 2.39 -1.18
N GLU A 272 13.45 2.41 -0.48
CA GLU A 272 13.29 3.07 0.83
C GLU A 272 13.71 4.55 0.83
N ALA A 273 13.45 5.28 -0.26
CA ALA A 273 13.94 6.65 -0.48
C ALA A 273 13.41 7.67 0.56
N GLY A 274 12.18 7.49 1.06
CA GLY A 274 11.56 8.37 2.06
C GLY A 274 11.92 8.08 3.53
N GLY A 275 12.65 6.99 3.82
CA GLY A 275 12.88 6.48 5.18
C GLY A 275 14.23 6.88 5.81
N HIS A 276 14.81 8.03 5.45
CA HIS A 276 16.13 8.43 5.94
C HIS A 276 16.16 8.54 7.48
N GLY A 277 17.06 7.76 8.11
CA GLY A 277 17.32 7.80 9.56
C GLY A 277 16.40 6.97 10.46
N ARG A 278 15.30 6.40 9.96
CA ARG A 278 14.37 5.57 10.75
C ARG A 278 14.69 4.08 10.65
N ASP A 279 14.63 3.35 11.77
CA ASP A 279 14.85 1.90 11.85
C ASP A 279 16.08 1.42 11.05
N VAL A 280 17.23 2.08 11.24
CA VAL A 280 18.44 1.85 10.41
C VAL A 280 19.26 0.63 10.84
N TRP A 281 18.96 0.05 12.01
CA TRP A 281 19.69 -1.08 12.58
C TRP A 281 18.91 -2.39 12.41
N GLY A 282 19.64 -3.49 12.21
CA GLY A 282 19.06 -4.83 12.02
C GLY A 282 18.39 -5.01 10.66
N THR A 283 17.37 -5.87 10.61
CA THR A 283 16.69 -6.29 9.37
C THR A 283 15.23 -5.83 9.27
N PHE A 284 14.80 -4.89 10.12
CA PHE A 284 13.39 -4.45 10.16
C PHE A 284 13.01 -3.62 8.92
N ARG A 285 13.87 -2.69 8.50
CA ARG A 285 13.71 -1.88 7.29
C ARG A 285 14.96 -2.00 6.42
N VAL A 286 14.86 -2.72 5.31
CA VAL A 286 15.99 -3.10 4.44
C VAL A 286 15.57 -3.07 2.98
N HIS A 287 16.54 -3.00 2.07
CA HIS A 287 16.27 -2.94 0.63
C HIS A 287 15.80 -4.27 0.03
N GLN A 288 16.12 -5.39 0.69
CA GLN A 288 15.80 -6.74 0.24
C GLN A 288 15.28 -7.57 1.40
N PHE A 289 14.14 -8.25 1.23
CA PHE A 289 13.55 -9.15 2.23
C PHE A 289 12.60 -10.15 1.58
N GLU A 290 12.35 -11.29 2.21
CA GLU A 290 11.37 -12.27 1.74
C GLU A 290 9.98 -12.02 2.34
N LYS A 291 8.94 -12.31 1.56
CA LYS A 291 7.54 -12.20 2.00
C LYS A 291 6.70 -13.37 1.51
N VAL A 292 5.81 -13.85 2.37
CA VAL A 292 4.67 -14.69 2.00
C VAL A 292 3.42 -13.81 2.01
N GLU A 293 2.74 -13.76 0.87
CA GLU A 293 1.59 -12.89 0.61
C GLU A 293 0.35 -13.74 0.33
N GLN A 294 -0.79 -13.31 0.84
CA GLN A 294 -2.10 -13.73 0.40
C GLN A 294 -2.55 -12.82 -0.75
N PHE A 295 -2.85 -13.38 -1.92
CA PHE A 295 -3.51 -12.64 -2.99
C PHE A 295 -4.78 -13.38 -3.41
N CYS A 296 -5.91 -12.70 -3.34
CA CYS A 296 -7.20 -13.29 -3.66
C CYS A 296 -7.90 -12.53 -4.79
N ILE A 297 -8.52 -13.29 -5.69
CA ILE A 297 -9.43 -12.77 -6.72
C ILE A 297 -10.82 -13.31 -6.40
N THR A 298 -11.80 -12.41 -6.33
CA THR A 298 -13.15 -12.73 -5.86
C THR A 298 -14.21 -12.17 -6.80
N GLU A 299 -15.42 -12.73 -6.70
CA GLU A 299 -16.63 -12.08 -7.19
C GLU A 299 -16.83 -10.74 -6.47
N PRO A 300 -17.33 -9.68 -7.14
CA PRO A 300 -17.46 -8.36 -6.54
C PRO A 300 -18.18 -8.34 -5.19
N GLU A 301 -19.25 -9.12 -5.07
CA GLU A 301 -20.13 -9.20 -3.91
C GLU A 301 -19.48 -9.88 -2.70
N LYS A 302 -18.46 -10.72 -2.92
CA LYS A 302 -17.80 -11.53 -1.87
C LYS A 302 -16.48 -10.93 -1.38
N SER A 303 -16.03 -9.81 -1.96
CA SER A 303 -14.70 -9.27 -1.64
C SER A 303 -14.56 -8.82 -0.19
N TRP A 304 -15.61 -8.29 0.43
CA TRP A 304 -15.56 -7.86 1.84
C TRP A 304 -15.53 -9.02 2.83
N GLU A 305 -16.20 -10.13 2.52
CA GLU A 305 -16.06 -11.38 3.28
C GLU A 305 -14.63 -11.91 3.19
N MET A 306 -14.04 -11.92 1.99
CA MET A 306 -12.65 -12.32 1.79
C MET A 306 -11.66 -11.38 2.48
N PHE A 307 -11.94 -10.08 2.55
CA PHE A 307 -11.11 -9.12 3.28
C PHE A 307 -11.01 -9.49 4.77
N ASP A 308 -12.15 -9.83 5.39
CA ASP A 308 -12.20 -10.28 6.78
C ASP A 308 -11.54 -11.65 6.97
N GLU A 309 -11.70 -12.59 6.01
CA GLU A 309 -11.00 -13.88 6.00
C GLU A 309 -9.47 -13.70 5.94
N MET A 310 -8.97 -12.85 5.04
CA MET A 310 -7.53 -12.64 4.83
C MET A 310 -6.86 -12.02 6.05
N ILE A 311 -7.47 -11.03 6.69
CA ILE A 311 -6.91 -10.46 7.94
C ILE A 311 -6.98 -11.49 9.09
N ALA A 312 -8.05 -12.29 9.16
CA ALA A 312 -8.17 -13.35 10.16
C ALA A 312 -7.10 -14.43 9.98
N ASN A 313 -6.75 -14.80 8.74
CA ASN A 313 -5.64 -15.71 8.46
C ASN A 313 -4.30 -15.16 8.98
N SER A 314 -4.02 -13.87 8.76
CA SER A 314 -2.82 -13.23 9.33
C SER A 314 -2.86 -13.20 10.86
N GLU A 315 -4.00 -12.86 11.47
CA GLU A 315 -4.18 -12.92 12.92
C GLU A 315 -3.90 -14.31 13.50
N GLU A 316 -4.47 -15.36 12.91
CA GLU A 316 -4.24 -16.75 13.31
C GLU A 316 -2.76 -17.16 13.20
N PHE A 317 -2.07 -16.73 12.14
CA PHE A 317 -0.64 -16.97 11.96
C PHE A 317 0.19 -16.34 13.10
N TYR A 318 -0.06 -15.07 13.45
CA TYR A 318 0.65 -14.40 14.54
C TYR A 318 0.23 -14.88 15.94
N LYS A 319 -1.02 -15.34 16.10
CA LYS A 319 -1.48 -16.06 17.30
C LYS A 319 -0.70 -17.37 17.49
N ALA A 320 -0.54 -18.17 16.43
CA ALA A 320 0.24 -19.41 16.47
C ALA A 320 1.71 -19.15 16.84
N LEU A 321 2.28 -18.04 16.36
CA LEU A 321 3.62 -17.60 16.76
C LEU A 321 3.69 -17.00 18.18
N GLY A 322 2.57 -16.87 18.89
CA GLY A 322 2.52 -16.32 20.25
C GLY A 322 2.96 -14.85 20.32
N LEU A 323 2.72 -14.05 19.27
CA LEU A 323 3.09 -12.64 19.24
C LEU A 323 1.88 -11.75 19.63
N PRO A 324 2.03 -10.79 20.56
CA PRO A 324 1.00 -9.79 20.81
C PRO A 324 0.90 -8.82 19.65
N TYR A 325 -0.32 -8.41 19.33
CA TYR A 325 -0.56 -7.45 18.25
C TYR A 325 -1.83 -6.64 18.47
N ARG A 326 -2.00 -5.62 17.62
CA ARG A 326 -3.27 -4.93 17.41
C ARG A 326 -3.58 -4.86 15.91
N ILE A 327 -4.87 -4.82 15.59
CA ILE A 327 -5.37 -4.52 14.25
C ILE A 327 -5.80 -3.06 14.24
N VAL A 328 -5.28 -2.31 13.28
CA VAL A 328 -5.65 -0.90 13.08
C VAL A 328 -6.28 -0.69 11.72
N ALA A 329 -7.33 0.14 11.66
CA ALA A 329 -7.87 0.64 10.42
C ALA A 329 -7.14 1.90 9.99
N ILE A 330 -6.55 1.86 8.80
CA ILE A 330 -5.77 2.98 8.27
C ILE A 330 -6.70 4.10 7.83
N VAL A 331 -6.35 5.33 8.22
CA VAL A 331 -7.07 6.53 7.84
C VAL A 331 -7.03 6.79 6.33
N SER A 332 -8.06 7.44 5.81
CA SER A 332 -8.25 7.65 4.38
C SER A 332 -7.13 8.39 3.67
N GLY A 333 -6.45 9.34 4.33
CA GLY A 333 -5.32 10.09 3.77
C GLY A 333 -4.04 9.24 3.59
N ALA A 334 -3.89 8.16 4.36
CA ALA A 334 -2.75 7.25 4.27
C ALA A 334 -3.00 6.03 3.35
N LEU A 335 -4.17 5.93 2.73
CA LEU A 335 -4.46 4.88 1.75
C LEU A 335 -3.75 5.16 0.43
N ASN A 336 -3.05 4.17 -0.11
CA ASN A 336 -2.58 4.21 -1.48
C ASN A 336 -3.78 4.25 -2.46
N ASN A 337 -3.56 4.70 -3.70
CA ASN A 337 -4.62 4.83 -4.69
C ASN A 337 -5.42 3.54 -4.96
N ALA A 338 -4.85 2.34 -4.78
CA ALA A 338 -5.58 1.11 -5.07
C ALA A 338 -6.55 0.68 -3.96
N ALA A 339 -6.21 0.88 -2.70
CA ALA A 339 -6.99 0.36 -1.58
C ALA A 339 -8.28 1.17 -1.37
N ALA A 340 -9.43 0.48 -1.34
CA ALA A 340 -10.69 1.04 -0.87
C ALA A 340 -10.77 1.04 0.66
N LYS A 341 -10.11 0.06 1.30
CA LYS A 341 -9.95 -0.09 2.76
C LYS A 341 -8.68 -0.88 3.04
N LYS A 342 -7.98 -0.52 4.12
CA LYS A 342 -6.75 -1.18 4.54
C LYS A 342 -6.74 -1.38 6.07
N PHE A 343 -6.35 -2.58 6.50
CA PHE A 343 -6.06 -2.93 7.89
C PHE A 343 -4.58 -3.29 8.04
N ASP A 344 -3.95 -2.80 9.11
CA ASP A 344 -2.60 -3.23 9.48
C ASP A 344 -2.63 -4.07 10.76
N LEU A 345 -1.85 -5.15 10.76
CA LEU A 345 -1.50 -5.87 11.99
C LEU A 345 -0.15 -5.35 12.45
N GLU A 346 -0.16 -4.74 13.62
CA GLU A 346 1.03 -4.21 14.27
C GLU A 346 1.38 -5.08 15.47
N ALA A 347 2.57 -5.68 15.47
CA ALA A 347 3.03 -6.53 16.58
C ALA A 347 3.75 -5.71 17.64
N TRP A 348 3.69 -6.15 18.89
CA TRP A 348 4.39 -5.49 20.00
C TRP A 348 5.89 -5.79 20.00
N PHE A 349 6.71 -4.75 20.11
CA PHE A 349 8.17 -4.84 20.22
C PHE A 349 8.60 -4.45 21.65
N PRO A 350 8.90 -5.40 22.55
CA PRO A 350 9.11 -5.11 23.97
C PRO A 350 10.37 -4.29 24.27
N PHE A 351 11.43 -4.33 23.47
CA PHE A 351 12.57 -3.42 23.68
C PHE A 351 12.21 -2.00 23.27
N GLN A 352 11.52 -1.86 22.13
CA GLN A 352 11.17 -0.56 21.57
C GLN A 352 10.07 0.11 22.42
N GLY A 353 9.13 -0.69 22.94
CA GLY A 353 7.99 -0.23 23.71
C GLY A 353 6.89 0.35 22.83
N GLU A 354 6.74 -0.16 21.61
CA GLU A 354 5.74 0.29 20.63
C GLU A 354 5.23 -0.89 19.79
N TYR A 355 4.05 -0.70 19.18
CA TYR A 355 3.53 -1.57 18.13
C TYR A 355 4.16 -1.17 16.79
N LYS A 356 4.56 -2.15 15.98
CA LYS A 356 5.09 -1.91 14.63
C LYS A 356 4.43 -2.80 13.58
N GLU A 357 4.19 -2.22 12.42
CA GLU A 357 3.54 -2.86 11.27
C GLU A 357 4.32 -4.10 10.78
N LEU A 358 3.64 -5.25 10.77
CA LEU A 358 4.11 -6.51 10.17
C LEU A 358 3.29 -6.94 8.96
N VAL A 359 2.01 -6.57 8.93
CA VAL A 359 1.07 -6.94 7.87
C VAL A 359 0.28 -5.71 7.45
N SER A 360 0.10 -5.58 6.14
CA SER A 360 -0.94 -4.77 5.53
C SER A 360 -1.93 -5.68 4.80
N CYS A 361 -3.23 -5.43 4.96
CA CYS A 361 -4.34 -6.14 4.31
C CYS A 361 -5.25 -5.14 3.61
N SER A 362 -5.40 -5.24 2.29
CA SER A 362 -6.15 -4.28 1.47
C SER A 362 -7.18 -4.96 0.58
N ASN A 363 -8.37 -4.36 0.50
CA ASN A 363 -9.33 -4.64 -0.57
C ASN A 363 -9.19 -3.55 -1.64
N CYS A 364 -8.78 -3.94 -2.84
CA CYS A 364 -8.58 -3.03 -3.97
C CYS A 364 -9.78 -2.99 -4.92
N THR A 365 -10.87 -3.70 -4.60
CA THR A 365 -12.04 -3.88 -5.45
C THR A 365 -11.63 -4.15 -6.90
N ASP A 366 -12.25 -3.52 -7.88
CA ASP A 366 -11.95 -3.69 -9.31
C ASP A 366 -10.86 -2.73 -9.84
N TYR A 367 -10.22 -1.94 -8.97
CA TYR A 367 -9.30 -0.88 -9.40
C TYR A 367 -8.08 -1.42 -10.17
N GLN A 368 -7.54 -2.56 -9.71
CA GLN A 368 -6.41 -3.23 -10.36
C GLN A 368 -6.86 -4.05 -11.57
N SER A 369 -7.92 -4.84 -11.40
CA SER A 369 -8.46 -5.73 -12.44
C SER A 369 -8.96 -4.98 -13.67
N ARG A 370 -9.48 -3.75 -13.52
CA ARG A 370 -9.79 -2.86 -14.67
C ARG A 370 -8.56 -2.60 -15.54
N SER A 371 -7.45 -2.18 -14.94
CA SER A 371 -6.21 -1.89 -15.69
C SER A 371 -5.52 -3.13 -16.24
N LEU A 372 -5.73 -4.27 -15.59
CA LEU A 372 -5.21 -5.57 -16.02
C LEU A 372 -6.18 -6.32 -16.95
N GLU A 373 -7.36 -5.76 -17.20
CA GLU A 373 -8.43 -6.35 -18.00
C GLU A 373 -8.84 -7.77 -17.53
N ILE A 374 -8.91 -8.00 -16.22
CA ILE A 374 -9.35 -9.26 -15.59
C ILE A 374 -10.87 -9.19 -15.37
N ARG A 375 -11.62 -9.76 -16.29
CA ARG A 375 -13.07 -9.55 -16.39
C ARG A 375 -13.84 -10.65 -15.67
N PHE A 376 -15.03 -10.33 -15.20
CA PHE A 376 -15.93 -11.26 -14.52
C PHE A 376 -17.11 -11.66 -15.42
N GLY A 377 -17.48 -12.94 -15.38
CA GLY A 377 -18.68 -13.47 -16.04
C GLY A 377 -18.53 -13.75 -17.53
N THR A 378 -19.65 -14.00 -18.20
CA THR A 378 -19.68 -14.29 -19.65
C THR A 378 -19.91 -13.03 -20.47
N LYS A 379 -19.24 -12.92 -21.62
CA LYS A 379 -19.49 -11.89 -22.62
C LYS A 379 -20.89 -12.04 -23.24
N THR A 380 -21.89 -11.38 -22.67
CA THR A 380 -23.21 -11.29 -23.31
C THR A 380 -23.19 -10.16 -24.35
N GLN A 381 -23.82 -10.38 -25.52
CA GLN A 381 -23.89 -9.35 -26.58
C GLN A 381 -24.69 -8.12 -26.14
N THR A 382 -25.47 -8.22 -25.06
CA THR A 382 -26.31 -7.16 -24.52
C THR A 382 -25.65 -6.37 -23.39
N SER A 383 -24.51 -6.82 -22.85
CA SER A 383 -23.87 -6.09 -21.75
C SER A 383 -23.22 -4.80 -22.26
N THR A 384 -23.67 -3.68 -21.72
CA THR A 384 -23.15 -2.35 -22.05
C THR A 384 -21.90 -1.97 -21.25
N LYS A 385 -21.58 -2.69 -20.16
CA LYS A 385 -20.41 -2.46 -19.30
C LYS A 385 -19.72 -3.79 -18.98
N LYS A 386 -18.39 -3.78 -18.98
CA LYS A 386 -17.61 -4.91 -18.50
C LYS A 386 -17.66 -4.92 -16.99
N GLU A 387 -17.96 -6.07 -16.41
CA GLU A 387 -17.75 -6.32 -14.99
C GLU A 387 -16.35 -6.91 -14.79
N TYR A 388 -15.76 -6.59 -13.64
CA TYR A 388 -14.39 -6.96 -13.30
C TYR A 388 -14.40 -7.62 -11.93
N VAL A 389 -13.50 -8.58 -11.73
CA VAL A 389 -13.31 -9.24 -10.45
C VAL A 389 -12.74 -8.26 -9.41
N HIS A 390 -12.91 -8.57 -8.13
CA HIS A 390 -12.26 -7.83 -7.06
C HIS A 390 -10.94 -8.48 -6.65
N CYS A 391 -9.87 -7.67 -6.56
CA CYS A 391 -8.55 -8.09 -6.14
C CYS A 391 -8.27 -7.65 -4.70
N LEU A 392 -7.70 -8.55 -3.91
CA LEU A 392 -7.31 -8.31 -2.53
C LEU A 392 -5.90 -8.82 -2.29
N ASN A 393 -5.15 -8.13 -1.44
CA ASN A 393 -3.82 -8.53 -1.02
C ASN A 393 -3.69 -8.40 0.51
N SER A 394 -2.98 -9.34 1.12
CA SER A 394 -2.64 -9.27 2.54
C SER A 394 -1.32 -9.95 2.79
N THR A 395 -0.42 -9.29 3.50
CA THR A 395 0.79 -9.95 3.96
C THR A 395 0.44 -11.03 4.99
N LEU A 396 0.93 -12.25 4.78
CA LEU A 396 0.93 -13.24 5.85
C LEU A 396 2.13 -12.99 6.76
N THR A 397 3.32 -12.87 6.16
CA THR A 397 4.54 -12.58 6.91
C THR A 397 5.61 -11.94 6.02
N ALA A 398 6.07 -10.75 6.42
CA ALA A 398 7.35 -10.21 5.98
C ALA A 398 8.44 -10.81 6.89
N THR A 399 9.18 -11.78 6.37
CA THR A 399 10.04 -12.69 7.15
C THR A 399 11.05 -11.95 8.02
N SER A 400 11.69 -10.90 7.48
CA SER A 400 12.68 -10.10 8.18
C SER A 400 12.10 -9.34 9.37
N ARG A 401 10.90 -8.74 9.22
CA ARG A 401 10.21 -8.02 10.30
C ARG A 401 9.61 -8.97 11.34
N THR A 402 9.02 -10.08 10.89
CA THR A 402 8.52 -11.14 11.77
C THR A 402 9.65 -11.71 12.61
N MET A 403 10.82 -11.96 12.02
CA MET A 403 12.01 -12.39 12.77
C MET A 403 12.41 -11.35 13.83
N CYS A 404 12.40 -10.04 13.51
CA CYS A 404 12.66 -9.00 14.52
C CYS A 404 11.66 -9.05 15.69
N ALA A 405 10.37 -9.23 15.41
CA ALA A 405 9.34 -9.36 16.45
C ALA A 405 9.56 -10.59 17.33
N LEU A 406 9.88 -11.73 16.72
CA LEU A 406 10.21 -12.96 17.44
C LEU A 406 11.43 -12.77 18.33
N LEU A 407 12.52 -12.23 17.80
CA LEU A 407 13.77 -12.02 18.53
C LEU A 407 13.58 -11.18 19.79
N GLU A 408 12.78 -10.11 19.72
CA GLU A 408 12.52 -9.30 20.92
C GLU A 408 11.60 -10.01 21.93
N ASN A 409 10.58 -10.74 21.47
CA ASN A 409 9.58 -11.37 22.34
C ASN A 409 10.04 -12.68 22.98
N TYR A 410 10.94 -13.42 22.33
CA TYR A 410 11.37 -14.77 22.73
C TYR A 410 12.82 -14.86 23.25
N GLN A 411 13.50 -13.72 23.39
CA GLN A 411 14.82 -13.70 24.04
C GLN A 411 14.74 -14.05 25.53
N THR A 412 15.84 -14.59 26.02
CA THR A 412 16.15 -14.88 27.43
C THR A 412 17.53 -14.30 27.74
N GLU A 413 18.01 -14.44 28.98
CA GLU A 413 19.36 -14.01 29.36
C GLU A 413 20.45 -14.72 28.53
N ASP A 414 20.23 -16.01 28.24
CA ASP A 414 21.24 -16.90 27.64
C ASP A 414 21.06 -17.14 26.13
N GLY A 415 19.93 -16.71 25.54
CA GLY A 415 19.64 -17.01 24.14
C GLY A 415 18.20 -16.77 23.72
N PHE A 416 17.76 -17.52 22.72
CA PHE A 416 16.46 -17.38 22.06
C PHE A 416 15.64 -18.67 22.21
N LYS A 417 14.44 -18.56 22.78
CA LYS A 417 13.48 -19.66 22.85
C LYS A 417 12.75 -19.79 21.52
N VAL A 418 12.83 -20.94 20.88
CA VAL A 418 12.21 -21.13 19.56
C VAL A 418 10.69 -21.30 19.70
N PRO A 419 9.87 -20.47 19.01
CA PRO A 419 8.43 -20.67 18.94
C PRO A 419 8.09 -22.07 18.44
N GLU A 420 7.15 -22.74 19.10
CA GLU A 420 6.83 -24.15 18.84
C GLU A 420 6.56 -24.45 17.35
N PRO A 421 5.74 -23.66 16.62
CA PRO A 421 5.42 -23.98 15.22
C PRO A 421 6.63 -23.93 14.27
N LEU A 422 7.68 -23.20 14.64
CA LEU A 422 8.88 -23.05 13.81
C LEU A 422 9.88 -24.20 14.00
N ARG A 423 9.81 -24.95 15.11
CA ARG A 423 10.83 -25.93 15.49
C ARG A 423 11.02 -27.00 14.43
N LYS A 424 9.94 -27.54 13.86
CA LYS A 424 10.01 -28.60 12.84
C LYS A 424 10.76 -28.18 11.55
N TYR A 425 10.90 -26.88 11.32
CA TYR A 425 11.59 -26.33 10.16
C TYR A 425 13.06 -25.99 10.42
N LEU A 426 13.51 -26.07 11.67
CA LEU A 426 14.90 -25.81 12.05
C LEU A 426 15.69 -27.12 12.14
N PRO A 427 16.98 -27.13 11.77
CA PRO A 427 17.83 -28.31 11.91
C PRO A 427 17.89 -28.79 13.37
N GLY A 428 17.50 -30.05 13.60
CA GLY A 428 17.49 -30.65 14.94
C GLY A 428 16.30 -30.26 15.82
N ALA A 429 15.32 -29.52 15.28
CA ALA A 429 14.14 -29.04 15.99
C ALA A 429 14.40 -28.45 17.39
N PRO A 430 15.38 -27.54 17.54
CA PRO A 430 15.77 -27.02 18.83
C PRO A 430 14.63 -26.26 19.50
N GLU A 431 14.45 -26.45 20.79
CA GLU A 431 13.56 -25.61 21.60
C GLU A 431 14.21 -24.28 21.99
N PHE A 432 15.54 -24.23 21.95
CA PHE A 432 16.36 -23.12 22.42
C PHE A 432 17.63 -22.99 21.59
N ILE A 433 18.02 -21.74 21.31
CA ILE A 433 19.26 -21.39 20.60
C ILE A 433 20.10 -20.50 21.51
N PRO A 434 21.27 -20.96 22.00
CA PRO A 434 22.11 -20.17 22.90
C PRO A 434 22.81 -19.02 22.16
N PHE A 435 23.12 -17.95 22.89
CA PHE A 435 24.02 -16.92 22.39
C PHE A 435 25.44 -17.46 22.22
N THR A 436 26.06 -17.14 21.08
CA THR A 436 27.42 -17.58 20.73
C THR A 436 28.39 -16.42 20.56
N LYS A 437 27.90 -15.18 20.62
CA LYS A 437 28.71 -13.96 20.53
C LYS A 437 28.37 -12.98 21.65
N GLU A 438 29.41 -12.26 22.07
CA GLU A 438 29.27 -11.03 22.84
C GLU A 438 28.93 -9.86 21.91
N LEU A 439 28.26 -8.85 22.46
CA LEU A 439 27.99 -7.63 21.70
C LEU A 439 29.31 -6.89 21.41
N PRO A 440 29.53 -6.42 20.17
CA PRO A 440 30.67 -5.57 19.84
C PRO A 440 30.75 -4.35 20.76
N LYS A 441 31.97 -3.92 21.12
CA LYS A 441 32.19 -2.77 22.03
C LYS A 441 31.51 -1.49 21.55
N ASP A 442 31.43 -1.27 20.24
CA ASP A 442 30.79 -0.09 19.65
C ASP A 442 29.26 -0.14 19.77
N ILE A 443 28.66 -1.32 19.58
CA ILE A 443 27.22 -1.54 19.80
C ILE A 443 26.90 -1.43 21.30
N ALA A 444 27.74 -2.00 22.17
CA ALA A 444 27.57 -1.89 23.62
C ALA A 444 27.72 -0.44 24.14
N ALA A 445 28.67 0.33 23.59
CA ALA A 445 28.86 1.74 23.91
C ALA A 445 27.69 2.60 23.41
N GLN A 446 27.16 2.31 22.21
CA GLN A 446 25.99 3.00 21.67
C GLN A 446 24.69 2.62 22.40
N ALA A 447 24.50 1.36 22.79
CA ALA A 447 23.40 0.93 23.63
C ALA A 447 23.44 1.62 25.01
N LYS A 448 24.63 1.76 25.59
CA LYS A 448 24.86 2.54 26.81
C LYS A 448 24.53 4.02 26.63
N ALA A 449 25.00 4.64 25.54
CA ALA A 449 24.70 6.03 25.23
C ALA A 449 23.20 6.28 24.98
N LEU A 450 22.50 5.33 24.34
CA LEU A 450 21.05 5.40 24.12
C LEU A 450 20.28 5.29 25.44
N LYS A 451 20.73 4.42 26.35
CA LYS A 451 20.17 4.30 27.71
C LYS A 451 20.40 5.58 28.51
N GLU A 452 21.59 6.17 28.45
CA GLU A 452 21.94 7.43 29.12
C GLU A 452 21.14 8.61 28.55
N ALA A 453 20.97 8.70 27.24
CA ALA A 453 20.16 9.73 26.58
C ALA A 453 18.66 9.62 26.93
N LYS A 454 18.12 8.39 27.00
CA LYS A 454 16.73 8.15 27.42
C LYS A 454 16.52 8.47 28.91
N ALA A 455 17.51 8.19 29.76
CA ALA A 455 17.50 8.59 31.17
C ALA A 455 17.49 10.12 31.32
N ALA A 456 18.35 10.83 30.59
CA ALA A 456 18.41 12.29 30.60
C ALA A 456 17.09 12.95 30.12
N ASN A 457 16.44 12.39 29.09
CA ASN A 457 15.14 12.86 28.60
C ASN A 457 14.00 12.64 29.60
N LYS A 458 14.04 11.55 30.40
CA LYS A 458 13.09 11.33 31.51
C LYS A 458 13.26 12.40 32.59
N THR A 459 14.50 12.78 32.92
CA THR A 459 14.79 13.83 33.91
C THR A 459 14.36 15.21 33.42
N GLN A 460 14.54 15.52 32.13
CA GLN A 460 14.09 16.78 31.54
C GLN A 460 12.56 16.89 31.43
N LYS A 461 11.86 15.81 31.05
CA LYS A 461 10.38 15.80 31.06
C LYS A 461 9.80 15.90 32.47
N GLY A 462 10.45 15.29 33.48
CA GLY A 462 10.09 15.45 34.89
C GLY A 462 10.27 16.89 35.40
N ALA A 463 11.36 17.55 35.02
CA ALA A 463 11.63 18.94 35.37
C ALA A 463 10.70 19.93 34.65
N ALA A 464 10.40 19.69 33.37
CA ALA A 464 9.46 20.51 32.58
C ALA A 464 8.01 20.37 33.08
N GLY A 465 7.59 19.17 33.50
CA GLY A 465 6.29 18.94 34.12
C GLY A 465 6.12 19.67 35.45
N ALA A 466 7.18 19.70 36.29
CA ALA A 466 7.18 20.45 37.54
C ALA A 466 7.14 21.98 37.32
N ALA A 467 7.86 22.48 36.31
CA ALA A 467 7.85 23.90 35.94
C ALA A 467 6.52 24.34 35.31
N GLY A 468 5.87 23.47 34.53
CA GLY A 468 4.53 23.69 33.98
C GLY A 468 3.45 23.78 35.06
N ALA A 469 3.48 22.86 36.04
CA ALA A 469 2.56 22.87 37.18
C ALA A 469 2.75 24.11 38.07
N ALA A 470 3.98 24.61 38.21
CA ALA A 470 4.26 25.85 38.94
C ALA A 470 3.75 27.09 38.19
N LYS A 471 3.91 27.16 36.86
CA LYS A 471 3.36 28.26 36.04
C LYS A 471 1.84 28.27 36.01
N GLN A 472 1.20 27.10 35.99
CA GLN A 472 -0.26 27.00 36.00
C GLN A 472 -0.84 27.43 37.35
N LYS A 473 -0.21 27.07 38.48
CA LYS A 473 -0.61 27.60 39.80
C LYS A 473 -0.48 29.12 39.92
N VAL A 474 0.53 29.73 39.28
CA VAL A 474 0.69 31.19 39.26
C VAL A 474 -0.33 31.86 38.35
N ALA A 475 -0.67 31.24 37.21
CA ALA A 475 -1.71 31.71 36.30
C ALA A 475 -3.12 31.61 36.93
N ASP A 476 -3.41 30.51 37.64
CA ASP A 476 -4.68 30.32 38.35
C ASP A 476 -4.83 31.31 39.52
N ALA A 477 -3.73 31.60 40.24
CA ALA A 477 -3.71 32.62 41.28
C ALA A 477 -3.91 34.05 40.71
N ALA A 478 -3.33 34.34 39.54
CA ALA A 478 -3.52 35.61 38.86
C ALA A 478 -4.96 35.77 38.34
N ALA A 479 -5.56 34.73 37.74
CA ALA A 479 -6.94 34.75 37.27
C ALA A 479 -7.95 34.94 38.42
N THR A 480 -7.67 34.35 39.59
CA THR A 480 -8.49 34.51 40.80
C THR A 480 -8.42 35.94 41.34
N ALA A 481 -7.25 36.59 41.25
CA ALA A 481 -7.08 37.99 41.64
C ALA A 481 -7.81 38.96 40.70
N THR A 482 -7.78 38.72 39.38
CA THR A 482 -8.49 39.57 38.40
C THR A 482 -10.02 39.43 38.55
N GLY A 483 -10.52 38.23 38.84
CA GLY A 483 -11.94 38.00 39.12
C GLY A 483 -12.43 38.72 40.40
N ALA A 484 -11.61 38.76 41.44
CA ALA A 484 -11.93 39.50 42.67
C ALA A 484 -11.98 41.02 42.45
N VAL A 485 -11.08 41.57 41.62
CA VAL A 485 -11.09 43.01 41.27
C VAL A 485 -12.32 43.37 40.43
N SER A 486 -12.75 42.49 39.52
CA SER A 486 -13.97 42.70 38.71
C SER A 486 -15.24 42.69 39.57
N GLN A 487 -15.34 41.80 40.55
CA GLN A 487 -16.51 41.75 41.46
C GLN A 487 -16.57 42.94 42.43
N VAL A 488 -15.43 43.54 42.78
CA VAL A 488 -15.39 44.78 43.58
C VAL A 488 -15.77 45.99 42.73
N ALA A 489 -15.39 46.03 41.45
CA ALA A 489 -15.78 47.09 40.52
C ALA A 489 -17.30 47.05 40.21
N GLU A 490 -17.91 45.87 40.09
CA GLU A 490 -19.35 45.70 39.89
C GLU A 490 -20.18 46.07 41.14
N LYS A 491 -19.65 45.85 42.34
CA LYS A 491 -20.33 46.29 43.59
C LYS A 491 -20.23 47.81 43.82
N LEU A 492 -19.22 48.47 43.24
CA LEU A 492 -19.06 49.93 43.33
C LEU A 492 -19.96 50.68 42.33
N SER A 493 -20.42 50.05 41.24
CA SER A 493 -21.35 50.66 40.29
C SER A 493 -22.83 50.58 40.72
N GLU A 494 -23.18 49.71 41.68
CA GLU A 494 -24.56 49.56 42.18
C GLU A 494 -24.92 50.41 43.41
N THR A 495 -23.99 51.23 43.93
CA THR A 495 -24.27 52.13 45.07
C THR A 495 -24.24 53.59 44.62
N LYS A 496 -25.43 54.10 44.28
CA LYS A 496 -25.79 55.50 43.95
C LYS A 496 -25.20 56.57 44.88
N VAL A 497 -24.93 57.78 44.36
CA VAL A 497 -25.82 58.98 44.36
C VAL A 497 -25.39 59.92 43.25
#